data_AF-A0A2H6J025-F1
#
_entry.id   AF-A0A2H6J025-F1
#
_cell.length_a   1.000
_cell.length_b   1.000
_cell.length_c   1.000
_cell.angle_alpha   90.00
_cell.angle_beta   90.00
_cell.angle_gamma   90.00
#
_symmetry.space_group_name_H-M   'P 1'
#
loop_
_entity.id
_entity.type
_entity.pdbx_description
1 polymer ?
#
loop_
_entity_poly.entity_id
_entity_poly.type
_entity_poly.pdbx_seq_one_letter_code
_entity_poly.pdbx_strand_id
1 'polypeptide(L)' 'MPSLIRFIVVLGVLAGIVAGTLYTLAVYFEPEPKEISTPLRNLKLEKK' A
#
# COMPACT_ATOMS: atom_id res chain seq x y z
N MET A 1 -17.14 -25.97 -23.64
CA MET A 1 -16.06 -25.04 -24.01
C MET A 1 -15.30 -24.67 -22.74
N PRO A 2 -13.98 -24.91 -22.66
CA PRO A 2 -13.17 -24.75 -21.45
C PRO A 2 -12.86 -23.28 -21.05
N SER A 3 -13.65 -22.31 -21.50
CA SER A 3 -13.37 -20.88 -21.29
C SER A 3 -13.53 -20.43 -19.83
N LEU A 4 -14.50 -20.97 -19.09
CA LEU A 4 -14.74 -20.61 -17.69
C LEU A 4 -13.57 -21.02 -16.79
N ILE A 5 -13.08 -22.26 -16.93
CA ILE A 5 -11.94 -22.75 -16.13
C ILE A 5 -10.70 -21.92 -16.43
N ARG A 6 -10.42 -21.64 -17.71
CA ARG A 6 -9.30 -20.78 -18.09
C ARG A 6 -9.42 -19.38 -17.48
N PHE A 7 -10.61 -18.82 -17.45
CA PHE A 7 -10.86 -17.51 -16.83
C PHE A 7 -10.59 -17.52 -15.32
N ILE A 8 -11.08 -18.53 -14.60
CA ILE A 8 -10.82 -18.68 -13.16
C ILE A 8 -9.33 -18.88 -12.88
N VAL A 9 -8.63 -19.67 -13.70
CA VAL A 9 -7.18 -19.87 -13.57
C VAL A 9 -6.44 -18.54 -13.74
N VAL A 10 -6.79 -17.74 -14.74
CA VAL A 10 -6.19 -16.40 -14.95
C VAL A 10 -6.44 -15.50 -13.74
N LEU A 11 -7.67 -15.45 -13.22
CA LEU A 11 -7.97 -14.68 -12.02
C LEU A 11 -7.20 -15.17 -10.79
N GLY A 12 -7.06 -16.48 -10.62
CA GLY A 12 -6.28 -17.07 -9.52
C GLY A 12 -4.81 -16.68 -9.59
N VAL A 13 -4.22 -16.69 -10.79
CA VAL A 13 -2.83 -16.24 -11.00
C VAL A 13 -2.68 -14.76 -10.68
N LEU A 14 -3.59 -13.91 -11.17
CA LEU A 14 -3.54 -12.47 -10.90
C LEU A 14 -3.70 -12.15 -9.41
N ALA A 15 -4.66 -12.80 -8.74
CA ALA A 15 -4.86 -12.66 -7.31
C ALA A 15 -3.64 -13.13 -6.51
N GLY A 16 -3.03 -14.26 -6.91
CA GLY A 16 -1.80 -14.76 -6.30
C GLY A 16 -0.63 -13.80 -6.44
N ILE A 17 -0.46 -13.18 -7.62
CA ILE A 17 0.57 -12.17 -7.85
C ILE A 17 0.34 -10.96 -6.95
N VAL A 18 -0.87 -10.39 -6.94
CA VAL A 18 -1.18 -9.19 -6.15
C VAL A 18 -1.05 -9.44 -4.65
N ALA A 19 -1.60 -10.55 -4.15
CA ALA A 19 -1.52 -10.89 -2.74
C ALA A 19 -0.06 -11.19 -2.33
N GLY A 20 0.68 -11.92 -3.17
CA GLY A 20 2.09 -12.21 -2.95
C GLY A 20 2.95 -10.95 -2.92
N THR A 21 2.78 -10.03 -3.89
CA THR A 21 3.55 -8.78 -3.92
C THR A 21 3.25 -7.91 -2.71
N LEU A 22 1.99 -7.73 -2.36
CA LEU A 22 1.59 -6.97 -1.16
C LEU A 22 2.15 -7.58 0.12
N TYR A 23 2.07 -8.92 0.28
CA TYR A 23 2.65 -9.61 1.42
C TYR A 23 4.17 -9.38 1.50
N THR A 24 4.88 -9.53 0.38
CA THR A 24 6.32 -9.31 0.36
C THR A 24 6.71 -7.87 0.69
N LEU A 25 5.98 -6.88 0.17
CA LEU A 25 6.20 -5.48 0.47
C LEU A 25 5.95 -5.20 1.95
N ALA A 26 4.84 -5.69 2.49
CA ALA A 26 4.48 -5.44 3.88
C ALA A 26 5.45 -6.09 4.89
N VAL A 27 5.99 -7.29 4.57
CA VAL A 27 6.83 -8.06 5.51
C VAL A 27 8.31 -7.69 5.39
N TYR A 28 8.81 -7.44 4.18
CA TYR A 28 10.24 -7.23 3.95
C TYR A 28 10.63 -5.76 3.74
N PHE A 29 9.67 -4.85 3.60
CA PHE A 29 9.93 -3.43 3.39
C PHE A 29 9.18 -2.60 4.43
N GLU A 30 9.82 -2.39 5.57
CA GLU A 30 9.32 -1.48 6.59
C GLU A 30 9.39 -0.02 6.08
N PRO A 31 8.33 0.78 6.25
CA PRO A 31 8.37 2.19 5.89
C PRO A 31 9.26 2.95 6.88
N GLU A 32 10.21 3.75 6.38
CA GLU A 32 10.99 4.64 7.24
C GLU A 32 10.04 5.66 7.91
N PRO A 33 10.04 5.77 9.25
CA PRO A 33 9.25 6.75 9.96
C PRO A 33 9.68 8.16 9.56
N LYS A 34 8.90 8.79 8.69
CA LYS A 34 9.14 10.18 8.30
C LYS A 34 8.34 11.11 9.19
N GLU A 35 9.03 11.85 10.05
CA GLU A 35 8.42 12.94 10.80
C GLU A 35 8.01 14.05 9.82
N ILE A 36 6.71 14.20 9.59
CA ILE A 36 6.16 15.30 8.78
C ILE A 36 5.99 16.49 9.70
N SER A 37 7.02 17.32 9.81
CA SER A 37 6.91 18.64 10.43
C SER A 37 6.34 19.62 9.41
N THR A 38 5.01 19.73 9.32
CA THR A 38 4.39 20.83 8.59
C THR A 38 4.47 22.09 9.46
N PRO A 39 5.26 23.11 9.08
CA PRO A 39 5.23 24.37 9.80
C PRO A 39 3.83 24.98 9.66
N LEU A 40 3.17 25.24 10.79
CA LEU A 40 1.87 25.90 10.82
C LEU A 40 2.05 27.34 10.36
N ARG A 41 1.78 27.59 9.07
CA ARG A 41 1.79 28.93 8.49
C ARG A 41 0.67 29.73 9.17
N ASN A 42 1.04 30.79 9.89
CA ASN A 42 0.17 31.80 10.54
C ASN A 42 -0.20 31.59 12.03
N LEU A 43 0.48 30.72 12.79
CA LEU A 43 0.33 30.77 14.25
C LEU A 43 1.10 31.96 14.84
N LYS A 44 0.40 33.07 15.07
CA LYS A 44 0.84 34.08 16.05
C LYS A 44 0.72 33.44 17.43
N LEU A 45 1.85 32.99 17.99
CA LEU A 45 1.93 32.64 19.40
C LEU A 45 1.76 33.92 20.21
N GLU A 46 0.53 34.20 20.68
CA GLU A 46 0.33 35.21 21.70
C GLU A 46 0.93 34.67 23.00
N LYS A 47 2.12 35.18 23.34
CA LYS A 47 2.83 34.83 24.55
C LYS A 47 2.17 35.59 25.70
N LYS A 48 1.45 34.88 26.56
CA LYS A 48 0.89 35.40 27.81
C LYS A 48 1.99 35.61 28.86
#